data_AF-A0A0A0HUH2-F1
#
_entry.id   AF-A0A0A0HUH2-F1
#
_cell.length_a   1.000
_cell.length_b   1.000
_cell.length_c   1.000
_cell.angle_alpha   90.00
_cell.angle_beta   90.00
_cell.angle_gamma   90.00
#
_symmetry.space_group_name_H-M   'P 1'
#
loop_
_entity.id
_entity.type
_entity.pdbx_description
1 polymer ?
#
loop_
_entity_poly.entity_id
_entity_poly.type
_entity_poly.pdbx_seq_one_letter_code
_entity_poly.pdbx_strand_id
1 'polypeptide(L)'
;MTTEIPYFIVMGDPVCVCMTSAQDLVRYIVAALDLPQWPTEFRVYGERMTLSDVVNVVENVRGVHFEKTLLTDESLETSLAHAKASSNILEQWSLHHLLATTAGCYDFGAPNLHSLDNVNPQKFCDWLHAAWSLAS
;
A
#
# COMPACT_ATOMS: atom_id res chain seq x y z
N MET A 1 12.13 -3.01 20.40
CA MET A 1 11.36 -3.80 19.42
C MET A 1 12.01 -3.55 18.08
N THR A 2 12.68 -4.56 17.52
CA THR A 2 13.31 -4.46 16.19
C THR A 2 12.26 -4.94 15.20
N THR A 3 11.63 -4.03 14.49
CA THR A 3 10.69 -4.36 13.41
C THR A 3 11.46 -4.16 12.11
N GLU A 4 11.79 -5.25 11.45
CA GLU A 4 12.40 -5.24 10.13
C GLU A 4 11.33 -4.84 9.11
N ILE A 5 11.58 -3.77 8.37
CA ILE A 5 10.69 -3.37 7.28
C ILE A 5 11.34 -3.73 5.95
N PRO A 6 10.65 -4.51 5.11
CA PRO A 6 11.04 -4.77 3.73
C PRO A 6 11.22 -3.46 2.95
N TYR A 7 12.45 -3.19 2.53
CA TYR A 7 12.79 -2.06 1.67
C TYR A 7 13.09 -2.60 0.27
N PHE A 8 12.39 -2.11 -0.76
CA PHE A 8 12.52 -2.63 -2.13
C PHE A 8 12.86 -1.54 -3.13
N ILE A 9 13.84 -1.84 -3.98
CA ILE A 9 14.14 -1.13 -5.23
C ILE A 9 14.18 -2.23 -6.30
N VAL A 10 13.17 -2.31 -7.15
CA VAL A 10 13.17 -3.25 -8.28
C VAL A 10 13.82 -2.53 -9.46
N MET A 11 14.96 -3.01 -9.94
CA MET A 11 15.68 -2.50 -11.13
C MET A 11 16.01 -0.99 -11.13
N GLY A 12 16.06 -0.34 -9.97
CA GLY A 12 16.36 1.10 -9.84
C GLY A 12 15.13 2.01 -9.78
N ASP A 13 13.93 1.48 -10.00
CA ASP A 13 12.68 2.23 -9.88
C ASP A 13 12.03 2.00 -8.50
N PRO A 14 11.44 3.06 -7.90
CA PRO A 14 10.79 2.95 -6.61
C PRO A 14 9.47 2.18 -6.71
N VAL A 15 9.31 1.15 -5.89
CA VAL A 15 8.04 0.42 -5.76
C VAL A 15 7.00 1.33 -5.12
N CYS A 16 5.85 1.48 -5.79
CA CYS A 16 4.76 2.34 -5.34
C CYS A 16 3.55 1.53 -4.90
N VAL A 17 2.75 2.11 -4.01
CA VAL A 17 1.45 1.60 -3.60
C VAL A 17 0.41 2.71 -3.67
N CYS A 18 -0.77 2.35 -4.15
CA CYS A 18 -1.96 3.19 -4.17
C CYS A 18 -2.85 2.83 -2.98
N MET A 19 -3.11 3.79 -2.12
CA MET A 19 -3.91 3.60 -0.90
C MET A 19 -5.12 4.52 -0.93
N THR A 20 -6.25 4.05 -0.38
CA THR A 20 -7.44 4.87 -0.18
C THR A 20 -8.04 4.59 1.18
N SER A 21 -8.56 5.63 1.84
CA SER A 21 -9.36 5.43 3.05
C SER A 21 -10.67 4.72 2.68
N ALA A 22 -11.24 3.95 3.61
CA ALA A 22 -12.56 3.34 3.43
C ALA A 22 -13.65 4.41 3.27
N GLN A 23 -13.50 5.56 3.94
CA GLN A 23 -14.44 6.68 3.84
C GLN A 23 -14.43 7.30 2.44
N ASP A 24 -13.26 7.52 1.86
CA ASP A 24 -13.15 8.07 0.50
C ASP A 24 -13.62 7.05 -0.55
N LEU A 25 -13.35 5.76 -0.34
CA LEU A 25 -13.88 4.71 -1.21
C LEU A 25 -15.41 4.75 -1.28
N VAL A 26 -16.09 4.96 -0.14
CA VAL A 26 -17.56 5.10 -0.12
C VAL A 26 -18.00 6.35 -0.89
N ARG A 27 -17.31 7.49 -0.73
CA ARG A 27 -17.61 8.72 -1.49
C ARG A 27 -17.49 8.49 -3.00
N TYR A 28 -16.44 7.81 -3.42
CA TYR A 28 -16.25 7.41 -4.81
C TYR A 28 -17.36 6.49 -5.32
N ILE A 29 -17.75 5.48 -4.53
CA ILE A 29 -18.85 4.58 -4.89
C ILE A 29 -20.15 5.36 -5.07
N VAL A 30 -20.48 6.26 -4.13
CA VAL A 30 -21.69 7.09 -4.21
C VAL A 30 -21.67 7.97 -5.47
N ALA A 31 -20.55 8.67 -5.74
CA ALA A 31 -20.40 9.49 -6.93
C ALA A 31 -20.53 8.67 -8.23
N ALA A 32 -20.04 7.42 -8.24
CA ALA A 32 -20.17 6.53 -9.38
C ALA A 32 -21.64 6.16 -9.70
N LEU A 33 -22.53 6.14 -8.70
CA LEU A 33 -23.95 5.84 -8.91
C LEU A 33 -24.66 6.90 -9.76
N ASP A 34 -24.18 8.15 -9.73
CA ASP A 34 -24.76 9.26 -10.47
C ASP A 34 -24.25 9.34 -11.93
N LEU A 35 -23.35 8.43 -12.34
CA LEU A 35 -22.83 8.41 -13.70
C LEU A 35 -23.86 7.94 -14.71
N PRO A 36 -23.98 8.64 -15.86
CA PRO A 36 -24.90 8.22 -16.93
C PRO A 36 -24.49 6.88 -17.56
N GLN A 37 -23.20 6.54 -17.48
CA GLN A 37 -22.66 5.28 -17.95
C GLN A 37 -21.45 4.88 -17.10
N TRP A 38 -21.37 3.59 -16.74
CA TRP A 38 -20.24 3.05 -16.01
C TRP A 38 -19.17 2.51 -16.98
N PRO A 39 -17.88 2.82 -16.76
CA PRO A 39 -16.78 2.16 -17.45
C PRO A 39 -16.68 0.69 -17.03
N THR A 40 -15.88 -0.08 -17.76
CA THR A 40 -15.61 -1.50 -17.44
C THR A 40 -14.94 -1.68 -16.07
N GLU A 41 -14.15 -0.69 -15.65
CA GLU A 41 -13.40 -0.70 -14.39
C GLU A 41 -13.37 0.71 -13.81
N PHE A 42 -13.53 0.82 -12.49
CA PHE A 42 -13.25 2.05 -11.75
C PHE A 42 -11.90 1.93 -11.04
N ARG A 43 -11.05 2.94 -11.20
CA ARG A 43 -9.76 3.05 -10.53
C ARG A 43 -9.72 4.30 -9.67
N VAL A 44 -9.52 4.07 -8.38
CA VAL A 44 -9.47 5.10 -7.34
C VAL A 44 -8.30 4.83 -6.42
N TYR A 45 -7.60 5.90 -6.05
CA TYR A 45 -6.69 5.90 -4.92
C TYR A 45 -6.76 7.27 -4.25
N GLY A 46 -6.55 7.34 -2.94
CA GLY A 46 -6.44 8.63 -2.26
C GLY A 46 -5.04 9.20 -2.42
N GLU A 47 -4.03 8.36 -2.26
CA GLU A 47 -2.63 8.74 -2.36
C GLU A 47 -1.81 7.61 -2.97
N ARG A 48 -0.89 7.95 -3.86
CA ARG A 48 0.12 7.05 -4.41
C ARG A 48 1.46 7.42 -3.78
N MET A 49 2.10 6.46 -3.12
CA MET A 49 3.35 6.69 -2.37
C MET A 49 4.37 5.62 -2.73
N THR A 50 5.66 5.98 -2.68
CA THR A 50 6.71 4.95 -2.68
C THR A 50 6.69 4.22 -1.34
N LEU A 51 7.13 2.96 -1.29
CA LEU A 51 7.30 2.25 -0.01
C LEU A 51 8.23 3.03 0.94
N SER A 52 9.25 3.70 0.42
CA SER A 52 10.14 4.57 1.20
C SER A 52 9.36 5.69 1.89
N ASP A 53 8.45 6.35 1.17
CA ASP A 53 7.64 7.44 1.71
C ASP A 53 6.65 6.94 2.77
N VAL A 54 6.04 5.77 2.56
CA VAL A 54 5.17 5.13 3.55
C VAL A 54 5.93 4.90 4.86
N VAL A 55 7.13 4.31 4.77
CA VAL A 55 7.97 4.07 5.95
C VAL A 55 8.36 5.39 6.62
N ASN A 56 8.79 6.38 5.86
CA ASN A 56 9.17 7.69 6.39
C ASN A 56 7.99 8.37 7.13
N VAL A 57 6.76 8.28 6.59
CA VAL A 57 5.56 8.79 7.27
C VAL A 57 5.34 8.06 8.59
N VAL A 58 5.40 6.72 8.61
CA VAL A 58 5.25 5.93 9.83
C VAL A 58 6.30 6.30 10.88
N GLU A 59 7.58 6.40 10.47
CA GLU A 59 8.70 6.79 11.34
C GLU A 59 8.48 8.17 11.97
N ASN A 60 8.09 9.15 11.15
CA ASN A 60 7.83 10.52 11.59
C ASN A 60 6.65 10.59 12.57
N VAL A 61 5.55 9.91 12.27
CA VAL A 61 4.35 9.91 13.13
C VAL A 61 4.63 9.21 14.46
N ARG A 62 5.42 8.14 14.46
CA ARG A 62 5.77 7.36 15.66
C ARG A 62 6.94 7.94 16.46
N GLY A 63 7.76 8.78 15.84
CA GLY A 63 9.03 9.23 16.42
C GLY A 63 10.05 8.09 16.62
N VAL A 64 10.00 7.06 15.76
CA VAL A 64 10.92 5.90 15.80
C VAL A 64 11.58 5.72 14.45
N HIS A 65 12.78 5.14 14.44
CA HIS A 65 13.47 4.73 13.21
C HIS A 65 13.48 3.22 13.11
N PHE A 66 13.11 2.68 11.95
CA PHE A 66 13.13 1.25 11.69
C PHE A 66 14.45 0.83 11.05
N GLU A 67 14.83 -0.40 11.34
CA GLU A 67 15.89 -1.06 10.58
C GLU A 67 15.30 -1.54 9.24
N LYS A 68 15.95 -1.11 8.16
CA LYS A 68 15.48 -1.33 6.79
C LYS A 68 16.32 -2.43 6.16
N THR A 69 15.69 -3.54 5.80
CA THR A 69 16.36 -4.67 5.14
C THR A 69 16.02 -4.64 3.67
N LEU A 70 17.06 -4.58 2.81
CA LEU A 70 16.86 -4.69 1.37
C LEU A 70 16.49 -6.13 1.04
N LEU A 71 15.32 -6.32 0.44
CA LEU A 71 14.88 -7.63 -0.04
C LEU A 71 14.94 -7.66 -1.57
N THR A 72 15.39 -8.78 -2.10
CA THR A 72 15.39 -9.08 -3.55
C THR A 72 14.34 -10.13 -3.86
N ASP A 73 13.86 -10.16 -5.11
CA ASP A 73 12.88 -11.16 -5.55
C ASP A 73 13.41 -12.59 -5.31
N GLU A 74 14.70 -12.84 -5.58
CA GLU A 74 15.35 -14.13 -5.31
C GLU A 74 15.32 -14.51 -3.81
N SER A 75 15.57 -13.54 -2.92
CA SER A 75 15.51 -13.77 -1.47
C SER A 75 14.09 -14.07 -1.00
N LEU A 76 13.08 -13.41 -1.58
CA LEU A 76 11.67 -13.64 -1.28
C LEU A 76 11.21 -15.02 -1.78
N GLU A 77 11.58 -15.40 -3.00
CA GLU A 77 11.24 -16.71 -3.57
C GLU A 77 11.87 -17.85 -2.76
N THR A 78 13.13 -17.69 -2.36
CA THR A 78 13.84 -18.66 -1.50
C THR A 78 13.15 -18.79 -0.14
N SER A 79 12.80 -17.67 0.48
CA SER A 79 12.09 -17.65 1.77
C SER A 79 10.70 -18.28 1.64
N LEU A 80 10.02 -18.06 0.51
CA LEU A 80 8.71 -18.65 0.24
C LEU A 80 8.79 -20.17 0.05
N ALA A 81 9.81 -20.65 -0.67
CA ALA A 81 10.06 -22.08 -0.82
C ALA A 81 10.32 -22.74 0.54
N HIS A 82 11.11 -22.09 1.40
CA HIS A 82 11.35 -22.54 2.77
C HIS A 82 10.06 -22.57 3.60
N ALA A 83 9.26 -21.49 3.58
CA ALA A 83 8.00 -21.40 4.30
C ALA A 83 6.96 -22.45 3.84
N LYS A 84 6.97 -22.81 2.54
CA LYS A 84 6.18 -23.92 1.99
C LYS A 84 6.66 -25.27 2.54
N ALA A 85 7.97 -25.51 2.56
CA ALA A 85 8.55 -26.74 3.08
C ALA A 85 8.27 -26.92 4.59
N SER A 86 8.28 -25.84 5.37
CA SER A 86 7.98 -25.86 6.80
C SER A 86 6.48 -25.80 7.13
N SER A 87 5.59 -25.72 6.13
CA SER A 87 4.14 -25.53 6.29
C SER A 87 3.75 -24.31 7.12
N ASN A 88 4.60 -23.28 7.15
CA ASN A 88 4.30 -22.03 7.85
C ASN A 88 3.37 -21.14 7.01
N ILE A 89 2.06 -21.32 7.20
CA ILE A 89 1.04 -20.63 6.39
C ILE A 89 1.14 -19.10 6.55
N LEU A 90 1.30 -18.59 7.77
CA LEU A 90 1.34 -17.13 8.00
C LEU A 90 2.51 -16.46 7.27
N GLU A 91 3.68 -17.09 7.32
CA GLU A 91 4.87 -16.62 6.61
C GLU A 91 4.69 -16.70 5.09
N GLN A 92 4.08 -17.77 4.58
CA GLN A 92 3.76 -17.88 3.15
C GLN A 92 2.85 -16.74 2.67
N TRP A 93 1.82 -16.37 3.45
CA TRP A 93 0.90 -15.29 3.09
C TRP A 93 1.60 -13.93 3.09
N SER A 94 2.40 -13.66 4.11
CA SER A 94 3.20 -12.42 4.19
C SER A 94 4.14 -12.30 2.98
N LEU A 95 4.87 -13.36 2.64
CA LEU A 95 5.79 -13.37 1.50
C LEU A 95 5.07 -13.21 0.17
N HIS A 96 3.87 -13.79 -0.01
CA HIS A 96 3.07 -13.55 -1.22
C HIS A 96 2.66 -12.07 -1.37
N HIS A 97 2.31 -11.38 -0.29
CA HIS A 97 1.97 -9.96 -0.35
C HIS A 97 3.19 -9.09 -0.66
N LEU A 98 4.38 -9.46 -0.17
CA LEU A 98 5.63 -8.78 -0.53
C LEU A 98 5.98 -8.97 -2.01
N LEU A 99 5.80 -10.18 -2.54
CA LEU A 99 5.96 -10.47 -3.98
C LEU A 99 4.93 -9.71 -4.83
N ALA A 100 3.67 -9.64 -4.41
CA ALA A 100 2.66 -8.86 -5.13
C ALA A 100 2.98 -7.35 -5.13
N THR A 101 3.51 -6.84 -4.01
CA THR A 101 3.95 -5.45 -3.90
C THR A 101 5.10 -5.15 -4.85
N THR A 102 6.15 -6.00 -4.88
CA THR A 102 7.31 -5.82 -5.78
C THR A 102 6.94 -5.97 -7.24
N ALA A 103 5.98 -6.85 -7.57
CA ALA A 103 5.43 -6.98 -8.91
C ALA A 103 4.54 -5.79 -9.35
N GLY A 104 4.36 -4.76 -8.50
CA GLY A 104 3.56 -3.58 -8.80
C GLY A 104 2.05 -3.83 -8.78
N CYS A 105 1.58 -4.94 -8.20
CA CYS A 105 0.15 -5.28 -8.18
C CYS A 105 -0.72 -4.30 -7.36
N TYR A 106 -0.10 -3.45 -6.55
CA TYR A 106 -0.78 -2.39 -5.79
C TYR A 106 -0.53 -0.99 -6.34
N ASP A 107 0.17 -0.87 -7.49
CA ASP A 107 0.36 0.38 -8.19
C ASP A 107 -0.58 0.44 -9.39
N PHE A 108 -1.54 1.36 -9.35
CA PHE A 108 -2.52 1.52 -10.42
C PHE A 108 -2.17 2.75 -11.26
N GLY A 109 -2.42 2.66 -12.56
CA GLY A 109 -2.33 3.82 -13.47
C GLY A 109 -3.34 4.92 -13.11
N ALA A 110 -3.40 5.97 -13.94
CA ALA A 110 -4.18 7.17 -13.67
C ALA A 110 -5.64 6.85 -13.22
N PRO A 111 -6.11 7.49 -12.13
CA PRO A 111 -7.44 7.25 -11.60
C PRO A 111 -8.46 7.79 -12.60
N ASN A 112 -9.56 7.06 -12.80
CA ASN A 112 -10.56 7.40 -13.82
C ASN A 112 -11.88 7.93 -13.23
N LEU A 113 -11.96 7.99 -11.89
CA LEU A 113 -13.12 8.50 -11.18
C LEU A 113 -12.82 9.83 -10.45
N HIS A 114 -11.54 10.21 -10.32
CA HIS A 114 -11.13 11.49 -9.71
C HIS A 114 -11.61 12.71 -10.48
N SER A 115 -11.86 12.56 -11.78
CA SER A 115 -12.35 13.66 -12.63
C SER A 115 -13.82 14.01 -12.37
N LEU A 116 -14.54 13.18 -11.62
CA LEU A 116 -16.00 13.28 -11.50
C LEU A 116 -16.48 14.08 -10.30
N ASP A 117 -15.65 14.31 -9.28
CA ASP A 117 -16.03 15.16 -8.17
C ASP A 117 -14.84 15.73 -7.40
N ASN A 118 -15.10 16.85 -6.74
CA ASN A 118 -14.22 17.62 -5.84
C ASN A 118 -13.84 16.84 -4.56
N VAL A 119 -13.77 15.51 -4.62
CA VAL A 119 -13.33 14.64 -3.53
C VAL A 119 -11.85 14.88 -3.35
N ASN A 120 -11.50 15.60 -2.28
CA ASN A 120 -10.12 15.69 -1.82
C ASN A 120 -9.87 14.49 -0.91
N PRO A 121 -9.22 13.42 -1.39
CA PRO A 121 -9.01 12.23 -0.59
C PRO A 121 -8.12 12.51 0.62
N GLN A 122 -8.37 11.76 1.69
CA GLN A 122 -7.56 11.80 2.88
C GLN A 122 -6.15 11.27 2.57
N LYS A 123 -5.13 12.03 2.95
CA LYS A 123 -3.74 11.58 2.85
C LYS A 123 -3.45 10.50 3.89
N PHE A 124 -2.53 9.60 3.57
CA PHE A 124 -2.09 8.53 4.45
C PHE A 124 -1.58 9.06 5.79
N CYS A 125 -0.78 10.14 5.79
CA CYS A 125 -0.27 10.74 7.02
C CYS A 125 -1.39 11.24 7.94
N ASP A 126 -2.39 11.94 7.38
CA ASP A 126 -3.53 12.46 8.13
C ASP A 126 -4.38 11.32 8.70
N TRP A 127 -4.61 10.28 7.91
CA TRP A 127 -5.30 9.08 8.36
C TRP A 127 -4.55 8.37 9.49
N LEU A 128 -3.24 8.22 9.35
CA LEU A 128 -2.38 7.51 10.30
C LEU A 128 -2.34 8.23 11.66
N HIS A 129 -2.23 9.55 11.64
CA HIS A 129 -2.33 10.39 12.84
C HIS A 129 -3.68 10.20 13.55
N ALA A 130 -4.78 10.27 12.81
CA ALA A 130 -6.12 10.11 13.37
C ALA A 130 -6.31 8.70 13.98
N ALA A 131 -5.94 7.66 13.24
CA ALA A 131 -6.07 6.27 13.67
C ALA A 131 -5.31 5.97 14.98
N TRP A 132 -4.13 6.55 15.16
CA TRP A 132 -3.36 6.35 16.39
C TRP A 132 -3.73 7.28 17.54
N SER A 133 -4.25 8.48 17.27
CA SER A 133 -4.82 9.33 18.33
C SER A 133 -6.01 8.67 19.03
N LEU A 134 -6.80 7.87 18.30
CA LEU A 134 -7.94 7.13 18.83
C LEU A 134 -7.54 5.88 19.63
N ALA A 135 -6.31 5.40 19.46
CA ALA A 135 -5.76 4.24 20.15
C ALA A 135 -4.93 4.61 21.39
N SER A 136 -4.88 5.90 21.75
CA SER A 136 -4.11 6.46 22.88
C SER A 136 -4.97 6.64 24.13
#